data_AF-A0A382UTL5-F1
#
_entry.id   AF-A0A382UTL5-F1
#
_cell.length_a   1.000
_cell.length_b   1.000
_cell.length_c   1.000
_cell.angle_alpha   90.00
_cell.angle_beta   90.00
_cell.angle_gamma   90.00
#
_symmetry.space_group_name_H-M   'P 1'
#
loop_
_entity.id
_entity.type
_entity.pdbx_description
1 polymer ?
#
loop_
_entity_poly.entity_id
_entity_poly.type
_entity_poly.pdbx_seq_one_letter_code
_entity_poly.pdbx_strand_id
1 'polypeptide(L)'
;MNTLGIIIIIAMAAEFILNLVVNFLNLMNSSKPVPEELNDIFDLDEYNKSQQYTRHKTFLELITGSFMLMVTWVFWLTGGFNYLDLFLRDITTQPILLGLIYCLSLLIASTLISLPFNIFSTFVTEQKFGFNQTTIKTFIGDQIKSLLLTIVLVGLLLSIVLVIFEYSSYAWLVCWLAVTIFTISITFIAPAWIMPLFNKFIPLEKSELRTKIEDYAAKVNFKFKNIFIIDGSKRSSHSNAFFTG
;
A
#
# COMPACT_ATOMS: atom_id res chain seq x y z
N MET A 1 -14.02 28.55 6.23
CA MET A 1 -14.23 27.08 6.28
C MET A 1 -15.71 26.83 6.55
N ASN A 2 -16.36 25.96 5.79
CA ASN A 2 -17.78 25.65 5.96
C ASN A 2 -17.97 24.50 6.99
N THR A 3 -19.22 24.24 7.39
CA THR A 3 -19.56 23.18 8.34
C THR A 3 -19.06 21.81 7.91
N LEU A 4 -19.14 21.48 6.60
CA LEU A 4 -18.62 20.24 6.04
C LEU A 4 -17.10 20.11 6.25
N GLY A 5 -16.35 21.20 6.02
CA GLY A 5 -14.91 21.23 6.25
C GLY A 5 -14.55 20.96 7.72
N ILE A 6 -15.30 21.54 8.66
CA ILE A 6 -15.12 21.28 10.10
C ILE A 6 -15.39 19.80 10.41
N ILE A 7 -16.46 19.22 9.87
CA ILE A 7 -16.80 17.80 10.07
C ILE A 7 -15.67 16.90 9.56
N ILE A 8 -15.12 17.17 8.37
CA ILE A 8 -14.03 16.38 7.80
C ILE A 8 -12.76 16.49 8.66
N ILE A 9 -12.38 17.69 9.13
CA ILE A 9 -11.22 17.84 10.02
C ILE A 9 -11.41 17.06 11.33
N ILE A 10 -12.60 17.14 11.93
CA ILE A 10 -12.92 16.38 13.14
C ILE A 10 -12.86 14.88 12.87
N ALA A 11 -13.40 14.42 11.73
CA ALA A 11 -13.35 13.00 11.35
C ALA A 11 -11.90 12.51 11.18
N MET A 12 -11.06 13.27 10.47
CA MET A 12 -9.63 12.95 10.32
C MET A 12 -8.91 12.94 11.67
N ALA A 13 -9.20 13.90 12.55
CA ALA A 13 -8.62 13.93 13.90
C ALA A 13 -9.07 12.73 14.73
N ALA A 14 -10.35 12.39 14.68
CA ALA A 14 -10.92 11.25 15.41
C ALA A 14 -10.33 9.92 14.94
N GLU A 15 -10.21 9.72 13.62
CA GLU A 15 -9.55 8.54 13.03
C GLU A 15 -8.09 8.44 13.49
N PHE A 16 -7.34 9.53 13.44
CA PHE A 16 -5.95 9.56 13.89
C PHE A 16 -5.82 9.25 15.39
N ILE A 17 -6.66 9.85 16.23
CA ILE A 17 -6.68 9.59 17.68
C ILE A 17 -7.01 8.13 17.96
N LEU A 18 -7.99 7.55 17.25
CA LEU A 18 -8.35 6.15 17.40
C LEU A 18 -7.16 5.24 17.08
N ASN A 19 -6.48 5.47 15.96
CA ASN A 19 -5.28 4.72 15.57
C ASN A 19 -4.14 4.88 16.59
N LEU A 20 -3.94 6.09 17.12
CA LEU A 20 -2.95 6.37 18.15
C LEU A 20 -3.25 5.58 19.43
N VAL A 21 -4.50 5.59 19.89
CA VAL A 21 -4.94 4.85 21.08
C VAL A 21 -4.76 3.34 20.88
N VAL A 22 -5.19 2.79 19.75
CA VAL A 22 -5.03 1.36 19.45
C VAL A 22 -3.57 0.95 19.45
N ASN A 23 -2.70 1.71 18.78
CA ASN A 23 -1.27 1.44 18.74
C ASN A 23 -0.63 1.55 20.12
N PHE A 24 -1.01 2.55 20.90
CA PHE A 24 -0.52 2.70 22.27
C PHE A 24 -0.91 1.52 23.16
N LEU A 25 -2.18 1.10 23.13
CA LEU A 25 -2.68 -0.06 23.87
C LEU A 25 -1.96 -1.36 23.45
N ASN A 26 -1.73 -1.54 22.15
CA ASN A 26 -0.99 -2.69 21.62
C ASN A 26 0.46 -2.71 22.12
N LEU A 27 1.16 -1.57 22.09
CA LEU A 27 2.54 -1.47 22.56
C LEU A 27 2.66 -1.68 24.07
N MET A 28 1.70 -1.19 24.86
CA MET A 28 1.63 -1.47 26.29
C MET A 28 1.41 -2.95 26.59
N ASN A 29 0.54 -3.62 25.83
CA ASN A 29 0.26 -5.03 26.06
C ASN A 29 1.38 -5.96 25.56
N SER A 30 2.16 -5.51 24.57
CA SER A 30 3.34 -6.19 24.00
C SER A 30 4.51 -6.35 25.00
N SER A 31 4.54 -5.62 26.13
CA SER A 31 5.59 -5.81 27.13
C SER A 31 5.39 -7.00 28.07
N LYS A 32 4.30 -7.78 27.91
CA LYS A 32 4.04 -8.95 28.73
C LYS A 32 5.00 -10.11 28.36
N PRO A 33 5.43 -10.92 29.34
CA PRO A 33 6.24 -12.10 29.05
C PRO A 33 5.43 -13.11 28.22
N VAL A 34 6.15 -14.04 27.58
CA VAL A 34 5.54 -15.18 26.91
C VAL A 34 4.71 -15.97 27.95
N PRO A 35 3.44 -16.33 27.64
CA PRO A 35 2.64 -17.20 28.50
C PRO A 35 3.37 -18.51 28.81
N GLU A 36 3.19 -19.06 30.01
CA GLU A 36 3.91 -20.28 30.43
C GLU A 36 3.67 -21.45 29.48
N GLU A 37 2.47 -21.53 28.90
CA GLU A 37 2.06 -22.57 27.95
C GLU A 37 2.75 -22.48 26.58
N LEU A 38 3.50 -21.42 26.32
CA LEU A 38 4.17 -21.16 25.03
C LEU A 38 5.70 -21.08 25.17
N ASN A 39 6.25 -21.29 26.37
CA ASN A 39 7.69 -21.19 26.64
C ASN A 39 8.54 -22.26 25.91
N ASP A 40 7.93 -23.38 25.53
CA ASP A 40 8.56 -24.46 24.77
C ASP A 40 8.51 -24.23 23.25
N ILE A 41 7.69 -23.28 22.79
CA ILE A 41 7.51 -22.94 21.37
C ILE A 41 8.34 -21.71 20.99
N PHE A 42 8.39 -20.70 21.86
CA PHE A 42 9.07 -19.44 21.57
C PHE A 42 10.47 -19.41 22.16
N ASP A 43 11.46 -19.16 21.30
CA ASP A 43 12.75 -18.69 21.74
C ASP A 43 12.62 -17.27 22.32
N LEU A 44 13.13 -17.07 23.54
CA LEU A 44 12.99 -15.79 24.26
C LEU A 44 13.73 -14.64 23.56
N ASP A 45 14.87 -14.92 22.92
CA ASP A 45 15.64 -13.89 22.21
C ASP A 45 14.94 -13.46 20.92
N GLU A 46 14.40 -14.41 20.15
CA GLU A 46 13.58 -14.13 18.97
C GLU A 46 12.28 -13.39 19.34
N TYR A 47 11.62 -13.80 20.42
CA TYR A 47 10.42 -13.12 20.93
C TYR A 47 10.74 -11.66 21.28
N ASN A 48 11.79 -11.42 22.06
CA ASN A 48 12.23 -10.07 22.43
C ASN A 48 12.58 -9.22 21.20
N LYS A 49 13.26 -9.82 20.22
CA LYS A 49 13.58 -9.15 18.94
C LYS A 49 12.31 -8.79 18.17
N SER A 50 11.30 -9.66 18.14
CA SER A 50 10.01 -9.39 17.48
C SER A 50 9.28 -8.21 18.13
N GLN A 51 9.29 -8.12 19.47
CA GLN A 51 8.65 -7.01 20.19
C GLN A 51 9.39 -5.69 19.95
N GLN A 52 10.72 -5.72 19.88
CA GLN A 52 11.51 -4.54 19.52
C GLN A 52 11.23 -4.09 18.07
N TYR A 53 11.10 -5.03 17.12
CA TYR A 53 10.74 -4.73 15.74
C TYR A 53 9.39 -4.04 15.66
N THR A 54 8.36 -4.63 16.30
CA THR A 54 7.01 -4.07 16.38
C THR A 54 7.04 -2.64 16.94
N ARG A 55 7.74 -2.41 18.05
CA ARG A 55 7.90 -1.06 18.64
C ARG A 55 8.50 -0.04 17.68
N HIS A 56 9.61 -0.39 17.02
CA HIS A 56 10.27 0.53 16.08
C HIS A 56 9.38 0.86 14.89
N LYS A 57 8.73 -0.16 14.35
CA LYS A 57 7.82 -0.02 13.20
C LYS A 57 6.61 0.84 13.56
N THR A 58 5.93 0.53 14.66
CA THR A 58 4.78 1.31 15.13
C THR A 58 5.15 2.77 15.43
N PHE A 59 6.33 3.02 16.01
CA PHE A 59 6.79 4.40 16.23
C PHE A 59 7.00 5.16 14.92
N LEU A 60 7.63 4.54 13.92
CA LEU A 60 7.81 5.15 12.59
C LEU A 60 6.46 5.39 11.91
N GLU A 61 5.52 4.46 12.00
CA GLU A 61 4.16 4.60 11.47
C GLU A 61 3.42 5.78 12.11
N LEU A 62 3.51 5.93 13.44
CA LEU A 62 2.90 7.06 14.17
C LEU A 62 3.52 8.40 13.77
N ILE A 63 4.85 8.49 13.63
CA ILE A 63 5.52 9.70 13.15
C ILE A 63 5.07 10.04 11.73
N THR A 64 5.09 9.05 10.84
CA THR A 64 4.74 9.23 9.43
C THR A 64 3.29 9.69 9.31
N GLY A 65 2.36 9.01 10.01
CA GLY A 65 0.95 9.38 10.04
C GLY A 65 0.72 10.79 10.59
N SER A 66 1.40 11.15 11.69
CA SER A 66 1.31 12.49 12.28
C SER A 66 1.77 13.57 11.28
N PHE A 67 2.91 13.34 10.63
CA PHE A 67 3.46 14.25 9.65
C PHE A 67 2.54 14.40 8.43
N MET A 68 2.04 13.30 7.87
CA MET A 68 1.14 13.32 6.70
C MET A 68 -0.19 14.00 7.02
N LEU A 69 -0.73 13.80 8.22
CA LEU A 69 -1.93 14.50 8.69
C LEU A 69 -1.67 16.01 8.79
N MET A 70 -0.57 16.42 9.43
CA MET A 70 -0.18 17.82 9.54
C MET A 70 0.02 18.47 8.18
N VAL A 71 0.73 17.81 7.26
CA VAL A 71 0.92 18.30 5.89
C VAL A 71 -0.43 18.49 5.20
N THR A 72 -1.33 17.52 5.32
CA THR A 72 -2.66 17.60 4.71
C THR A 72 -3.49 18.75 5.30
N TRP A 73 -3.48 18.92 6.62
CA TRP A 73 -4.17 20.02 7.28
C TRP A 73 -3.59 21.38 6.92
N VAL A 74 -2.27 21.54 6.96
CA VAL A 74 -1.61 22.78 6.57
C VAL A 74 -1.90 23.10 5.11
N PHE A 75 -1.73 22.13 4.20
CA PHE A 75 -2.03 22.30 2.79
C PHE A 75 -3.49 22.69 2.57
N TRP A 76 -4.43 22.07 3.26
CA TRP A 76 -5.85 22.41 3.12
C TRP A 76 -6.21 23.78 3.70
N LEU A 77 -5.82 24.04 4.95
CA LEU A 77 -6.20 25.24 5.69
C LEU A 77 -5.55 26.51 5.13
N THR A 78 -4.38 26.39 4.48
CA THR A 78 -3.74 27.49 3.75
C THR A 78 -4.29 27.67 2.32
N GLY A 79 -5.26 26.84 1.90
CA GLY A 79 -5.87 26.92 0.58
C GLY A 79 -5.07 26.26 -0.54
N GLY A 80 -4.12 25.38 -0.23
CA GLY A 80 -3.26 24.69 -1.19
C GLY A 80 -4.03 23.94 -2.29
N PHE A 81 -5.15 23.29 -1.96
CA PHE A 81 -6.03 22.66 -2.97
C PHE A 81 -6.58 23.66 -3.99
N ASN A 82 -6.97 24.85 -3.54
CA ASN A 82 -7.47 25.93 -4.40
C ASN A 82 -6.33 26.59 -5.19
N TYR A 83 -5.19 26.83 -4.55
CA TYR A 83 -4.00 27.37 -5.22
C TYR A 83 -3.55 26.46 -6.37
N LEU A 84 -3.53 25.15 -6.14
CA LEU A 84 -3.19 24.17 -7.17
C LEU A 84 -4.22 24.17 -8.31
N ASP A 85 -5.51 24.22 -8.00
CA ASP A 85 -6.56 24.28 -9.03
C ASP A 85 -6.42 25.53 -9.91
N LEU A 86 -6.24 26.72 -9.30
CA LEU A 86 -6.03 27.97 -10.03
C LEU A 86 -4.77 27.92 -10.89
N PHE A 87 -3.66 27.44 -10.35
CA PHE A 87 -2.40 27.28 -11.08
C PHE A 87 -2.54 26.35 -12.30
N LEU A 88 -3.28 25.25 -12.17
CA LEU A 88 -3.47 24.30 -13.27
C LEU A 88 -4.47 24.79 -14.33
N ARG A 89 -5.40 25.68 -13.96
CA ARG A 89 -6.30 26.35 -14.93
C ARG A 89 -5.56 27.28 -15.87
N ASP A 90 -4.43 27.84 -15.44
CA ASP A 90 -3.55 28.62 -16.32
C ASP A 90 -2.86 27.73 -17.38
N ILE A 91 -2.78 26.42 -17.13
CA ILE A 91 -2.17 25.44 -18.05
C ILE A 91 -3.22 24.86 -19.01
N THR A 92 -4.42 24.55 -18.52
CA THR A 92 -5.49 23.99 -19.37
C THR A 92 -6.89 24.36 -18.91
N THR A 93 -7.75 24.62 -19.88
CA THR A 93 -9.19 24.89 -19.68
C THR A 93 -10.06 23.67 -19.96
N GLN A 94 -9.49 22.57 -20.48
CA GLN A 94 -10.21 21.34 -20.78
C GLN A 94 -10.57 20.61 -19.47
N PRO A 95 -11.86 20.43 -19.13
CA PRO A 95 -12.28 19.95 -17.80
C PRO A 95 -11.68 18.58 -17.41
N ILE A 96 -11.68 17.63 -18.34
CA ILE A 96 -11.16 16.28 -18.11
C ILE A 96 -9.64 16.32 -17.90
N LEU A 97 -8.92 17.07 -18.73
CA LEU A 97 -7.47 17.18 -18.62
C LEU A 97 -7.07 17.88 -17.32
N LEU A 98 -7.79 18.95 -16.95
CA LEU A 98 -7.59 19.67 -15.69
C LEU A 98 -7.77 18.74 -14.48
N GLY A 99 -8.86 17.98 -14.42
CA GLY A 99 -9.11 17.03 -13.34
C GLY A 99 -8.04 15.93 -13.27
N LEU A 100 -7.57 15.45 -14.42
CA LEU A 100 -6.52 14.43 -14.50
C LEU A 100 -5.18 14.94 -13.98
N ILE A 101 -4.71 16.10 -14.46
CA ILE A 101 -3.42 16.67 -14.00
C ILE A 101 -3.50 17.11 -12.54
N TYR A 102 -4.67 17.56 -12.08
CA TYR A 102 -4.92 17.90 -10.67
C TYR A 102 -4.71 16.68 -9.77
N CYS A 103 -5.44 15.59 -10.01
CA CYS A 103 -5.32 14.38 -9.19
C CYS A 103 -3.92 13.74 -9.28
N LEU A 104 -3.32 13.68 -10.47
CA LEU A 104 -1.98 13.11 -10.64
C LEU A 104 -0.90 13.97 -9.96
N SER A 105 -1.02 15.30 -9.98
CA SER A 105 -0.07 16.18 -9.28
C SER A 105 -0.13 15.99 -7.76
N LEU A 106 -1.33 15.87 -7.17
CA LEU A 106 -1.51 15.54 -5.76
C LEU A 106 -0.93 14.17 -5.41
N LEU A 107 -1.14 13.16 -6.27
CA LEU A 107 -0.58 11.82 -6.10
C LEU A 107 0.96 11.84 -6.11
N ILE A 108 1.56 12.54 -7.07
CA ILE A 108 3.01 12.67 -7.18
C ILE A 108 3.57 13.42 -5.96
N ALA A 109 2.93 14.53 -5.56
CA ALA A 109 3.34 15.29 -4.38
C ALA A 109 3.30 14.42 -3.12
N SER A 110 2.20 13.70 -2.89
CA SER A 110 2.07 12.76 -1.75
C SER A 110 3.14 11.68 -1.75
N THR A 111 3.46 11.12 -2.93
CA THR A 111 4.51 10.11 -3.09
C THR A 111 5.89 10.67 -2.74
N LEU A 112 6.20 11.89 -3.20
CA LEU A 112 7.47 12.55 -2.91
C LEU A 112 7.61 12.91 -1.43
N ILE A 113 6.54 13.40 -0.81
CA ILE A 113 6.50 13.74 0.62
C ILE A 113 6.68 12.50 1.50
N SER A 114 6.16 11.35 1.06
CA SER A 114 6.28 10.06 1.77
C SER A 114 7.64 9.39 1.57
N LEU A 115 8.40 9.77 0.53
CA LEU A 115 9.64 9.11 0.14
C LEU A 115 10.71 9.03 1.26
N PRO A 116 10.96 10.08 2.07
CA PRO A 116 11.92 10.01 3.17
C PRO A 116 11.56 8.94 4.21
N PHE A 117 10.28 8.78 4.52
CA PHE A 117 9.80 7.75 5.44
C PHE A 117 9.94 6.35 4.87
N ASN A 118 9.67 6.17 3.57
CA ASN A 118 9.90 4.90 2.87
C ASN A 118 11.39 4.52 2.88
N ILE A 119 12.29 5.48 2.66
CA ILE A 119 13.74 5.27 2.74
C ILE A 119 14.13 4.86 4.16
N PHE A 120 13.64 5.58 5.18
CA PHE A 120 13.95 5.27 6.59
C PHE A 120 13.40 3.89 7.00
N SER A 121 12.19 3.55 6.57
CA SER A 121 11.60 2.23 6.80
C SER A 121 12.51 1.13 6.23
N THR A 122 12.88 1.22 4.95
CA THR A 122 13.67 0.16 4.28
C THR A 122 15.12 0.10 4.76
N PHE A 123 15.82 1.22 4.77
CA PHE A 123 17.28 1.25 4.97
C PHE A 123 17.71 1.45 6.41
N VAL A 124 16.80 1.81 7.32
CA VAL A 124 17.09 1.93 8.76
C VAL A 124 16.32 0.90 9.56
N THR A 125 14.99 0.88 9.44
CA THR A 125 14.15 -0.02 10.25
C THR A 125 14.33 -1.47 9.83
N GLU A 126 14.01 -1.81 8.58
CA GLU A 126 14.14 -3.19 8.08
C GLU A 126 15.59 -3.67 8.08
N GLN A 127 16.55 -2.77 7.81
CA GLN A 127 17.98 -3.08 7.89
C GLN A 127 18.42 -3.44 9.32
N LYS A 128 17.96 -2.71 10.34
CA LYS A 128 18.31 -2.95 11.75
C LYS A 128 17.93 -4.35 12.22
N PHE A 129 16.83 -4.89 11.72
CA PHE A 129 16.34 -6.22 12.11
C PHE A 129 16.81 -7.36 11.20
N GLY A 130 17.55 -7.03 10.13
CA GLY A 130 18.09 -8.00 9.17
C GLY A 130 17.09 -8.44 8.10
N PHE A 131 16.00 -7.69 7.93
CA PHE A 131 14.97 -7.99 6.94
C PHE A 131 15.24 -7.37 5.58
N ASN A 132 15.95 -6.23 5.51
CA ASN A 132 16.24 -5.59 4.23
C ASN A 132 17.30 -6.35 3.43
N GLN A 133 16.96 -6.67 2.19
CA GLN A 133 17.89 -7.19 1.17
C GLN A 133 17.96 -6.27 -0.06
N THR A 134 17.23 -5.15 -0.03
CA THR A 134 17.08 -4.22 -1.14
C THR A 134 18.32 -3.34 -1.28
N THR A 135 18.87 -3.25 -2.49
CA THR A 135 19.90 -2.25 -2.84
C THR A 135 19.26 -0.90 -3.20
N ILE A 136 20.00 0.20 -3.09
CA ILE A 136 19.53 1.54 -3.51
C ILE A 136 19.04 1.52 -4.97
N LYS A 137 19.75 0.83 -5.87
CA LYS A 137 19.36 0.69 -7.28
C LYS A 137 18.02 -0.03 -7.43
N THR A 138 17.82 -1.13 -6.70
CA THR A 138 16.56 -1.88 -6.70
C THR A 138 15.43 -1.00 -6.16
N PHE A 139 15.66 -0.30 -5.05
CA PHE A 139 14.67 0.57 -4.42
C PHE A 139 14.20 1.67 -5.37
N ILE A 140 15.12 2.44 -5.96
CA ILE A 140 14.79 3.52 -6.90
C ILE A 140 14.08 2.94 -8.13
N GLY A 141 14.57 1.83 -8.68
CA GLY A 141 13.95 1.17 -9.83
C GLY A 141 12.51 0.74 -9.55
N ASP A 142 12.25 0.19 -8.37
CA ASP A 142 10.91 -0.24 -7.95
C ASP A 142 9.99 0.97 -7.69
N GLN A 143 10.49 2.05 -7.06
CA GLN A 143 9.73 3.29 -6.86
C GLN A 143 9.30 3.91 -8.20
N ILE A 144 10.21 4.02 -9.16
CA ILE A 144 9.91 4.57 -10.50
C ILE A 144 8.89 3.69 -11.23
N LYS A 145 9.12 2.36 -11.27
CA LYS A 145 8.17 1.43 -11.90
C LYS A 145 6.79 1.51 -11.27
N SER A 146 6.73 1.53 -9.94
CA SER A 146 5.47 1.63 -9.21
C SER A 146 4.76 2.94 -9.49
N LEU A 147 5.48 4.07 -9.49
CA LEU A 147 4.90 5.37 -9.80
C LEU A 147 4.35 5.43 -11.23
N LEU A 148 5.11 4.95 -12.22
CA LEU A 148 4.66 4.91 -13.61
C LEU A 148 3.42 4.03 -13.78
N LEU A 149 3.43 2.85 -13.17
CA LEU A 149 2.29 1.95 -13.20
C LEU A 149 1.06 2.59 -12.54
N THR A 150 1.22 3.23 -11.39
CA THR A 150 0.14 3.94 -10.70
C THR A 150 -0.40 5.08 -11.57
N ILE A 151 0.46 5.89 -12.18
CA ILE A 151 0.03 6.97 -13.09
C ILE A 151 -0.77 6.41 -14.27
N VAL A 152 -0.33 5.31 -14.88
CA VAL A 152 -1.03 4.69 -16.01
C VAL A 152 -2.37 4.12 -15.58
N LEU A 153 -2.42 3.31 -14.52
CA LEU A 153 -3.63 2.63 -14.07
C LEU A 153 -4.65 3.59 -13.47
N VAL A 154 -4.21 4.44 -12.54
CA VAL A 154 -5.07 5.44 -11.90
C VAL A 154 -5.45 6.51 -12.90
N GLY A 155 -4.53 6.96 -13.77
CA GLY A 155 -4.82 7.93 -14.82
C GLY A 155 -5.85 7.41 -15.81
N LEU A 156 -5.76 6.15 -16.24
CA LEU A 156 -6.75 5.51 -17.10
C LEU A 156 -8.12 5.45 -16.42
N LEU A 157 -8.18 4.93 -15.19
CA LEU A 157 -9.43 4.81 -14.45
C LEU A 157 -10.06 6.19 -14.21
N LEU A 158 -9.25 7.17 -13.79
CA LEU A 158 -9.69 8.53 -13.54
C LEU A 158 -10.21 9.18 -14.82
N SER A 159 -9.54 8.98 -15.97
CA SER A 159 -10.01 9.49 -17.26
C SER A 159 -11.41 8.96 -17.58
N ILE A 160 -11.64 7.65 -17.40
CA ILE A 160 -12.94 7.02 -17.63
C ILE A 160 -14.00 7.64 -16.71
N VAL A 161 -13.69 7.75 -15.41
CA VAL A 161 -14.60 8.32 -14.42
C VAL A 161 -14.95 9.77 -14.76
N LEU A 162 -13.96 10.61 -15.06
CA LEU A 162 -14.19 12.02 -15.40
C LEU A 162 -15.04 12.18 -16.66
N VAL A 163 -14.79 11.38 -17.70
CA VAL A 163 -15.60 11.37 -18.93
C VAL A 163 -17.05 10.98 -18.62
N ILE A 164 -17.28 9.93 -17.82
CA ILE A 164 -18.64 9.50 -17.47
C ILE A 164 -19.39 10.60 -16.72
N PHE A 165 -18.74 11.27 -15.78
CA PHE A 165 -19.35 12.37 -15.02
C PHE A 165 -19.67 13.60 -15.88
N GLU A 166 -18.90 13.85 -16.95
CA GLU A 166 -19.18 14.95 -17.88
C GLU A 166 -20.44 14.69 -18.73
N TYR A 167 -20.69 13.43 -19.12
CA TYR A 167 -21.69 13.10 -20.15
C TYR A 167 -22.92 12.31 -19.66
N SER A 168 -22.96 11.84 -18.41
CA SER A 168 -24.05 10.98 -17.92
C SER A 168 -24.81 11.57 -16.73
N SER A 169 -26.13 11.62 -16.83
CA SER A 169 -27.01 11.92 -15.69
C SER A 169 -27.04 10.79 -14.63
N TYR A 170 -26.71 9.57 -15.04
CA TYR A 170 -26.56 8.40 -14.15
C TYR A 170 -25.09 8.09 -13.85
N ALA A 171 -24.21 9.09 -13.92
CA ALA A 171 -22.77 8.93 -13.82
C ALA A 171 -22.34 8.11 -12.61
N TRP A 172 -22.98 8.27 -11.45
CA TRP A 172 -22.66 7.49 -10.25
C TRP A 172 -22.73 5.98 -10.49
N LEU A 173 -23.81 5.49 -11.11
CA LEU A 173 -24.04 4.05 -11.30
C LEU A 173 -23.10 3.49 -12.38
N VAL A 174 -22.90 4.27 -13.45
CA VAL A 174 -22.00 3.89 -14.55
C VAL A 174 -20.54 3.88 -14.08
N CYS A 175 -20.11 4.87 -13.30
CA CYS A 175 -18.79 4.91 -12.66
C CYS A 175 -18.61 3.75 -11.68
N TRP A 176 -19.61 3.46 -10.85
CA TRP A 176 -19.57 2.33 -9.94
C TRP A 176 -19.35 1.01 -10.69
N LEU A 177 -20.08 0.80 -11.80
CA LEU A 177 -19.92 -0.38 -12.64
C LEU A 177 -18.53 -0.41 -13.31
N ALA A 178 -18.07 0.71 -13.86
CA ALA A 178 -16.76 0.82 -14.51
C ALA A 178 -15.62 0.54 -13.54
N VAL A 179 -15.66 1.12 -12.33
CA VAL A 179 -14.68 0.87 -11.26
C VAL A 179 -14.74 -0.59 -10.84
N THR A 180 -15.92 -1.17 -10.68
CA THR A 180 -16.08 -2.59 -10.32
C THR A 180 -15.44 -3.51 -11.35
N ILE A 181 -15.74 -3.30 -12.64
CA ILE A 181 -15.15 -4.07 -13.75
C ILE A 181 -13.63 -3.89 -13.77
N PHE A 182 -13.15 -2.66 -13.59
CA PHE A 182 -11.72 -2.36 -13.54
C PHE A 182 -11.04 -3.09 -12.38
N THR A 183 -11.58 -3.01 -11.16
CA THR A 183 -11.03 -3.68 -9.97
C THR A 183 -11.00 -5.19 -10.14
N ILE A 184 -12.10 -5.80 -10.62
CA ILE A 184 -12.15 -7.24 -10.91
C ILE A 184 -11.08 -7.60 -11.95
N SER A 185 -10.96 -6.82 -13.02
CA SER A 185 -9.95 -7.05 -14.06
C SER A 185 -8.53 -6.99 -13.49
N ILE A 186 -8.24 -6.01 -12.63
CA ILE A 186 -6.94 -5.86 -11.97
C ILE A 186 -6.65 -7.05 -11.06
N THR A 187 -7.63 -7.67 -10.39
CA THR A 187 -7.42 -8.89 -9.59
C THR A 187 -6.81 -10.03 -10.42
N PHE A 188 -7.17 -10.16 -11.70
CA PHE A 188 -6.60 -11.16 -12.61
C PHE A 188 -5.32 -10.68 -13.31
N ILE A 189 -5.27 -9.41 -13.72
CA ILE A 189 -4.13 -8.82 -14.43
C ILE A 189 -2.93 -8.64 -13.51
N ALA A 190 -3.15 -8.29 -12.24
CA ALA A 190 -2.07 -7.91 -11.34
C ALA A 190 -1.10 -9.08 -11.07
N PRO A 191 -1.55 -10.28 -10.68
CA PRO A 191 -0.63 -11.40 -10.49
C PRO A 191 0.05 -11.85 -11.79
N ALA A 192 -0.68 -11.81 -12.90
CA ALA A 192 -0.19 -12.33 -14.18
C ALA A 192 0.81 -11.40 -14.87
N TRP A 193 0.58 -10.09 -14.84
CA TRP A 193 1.32 -9.11 -15.66
C TRP A 193 2.02 -8.03 -14.84
N ILE A 194 1.46 -7.62 -13.69
CA ILE A 194 2.05 -6.56 -12.87
C ILE A 194 3.15 -7.11 -11.97
N MET A 195 2.84 -8.15 -11.19
CA MET A 195 3.82 -8.72 -10.24
C MET A 195 5.13 -9.20 -10.91
N PRO A 196 5.12 -9.78 -12.13
CA PRO A 196 6.36 -10.16 -12.81
C PRO A 196 7.27 -9.01 -13.22
N LEU A 197 6.77 -7.76 -13.26
CA LEU A 197 7.63 -6.57 -13.48
C LEU A 197 8.57 -6.28 -12.31
N PHE A 198 8.20 -6.79 -11.13
CA PHE A 198 8.93 -6.62 -9.87
C PHE A 198 9.66 -7.91 -9.49
N ASN A 199 8.99 -9.06 -9.53
CA ASN A 199 9.53 -10.31 -9.02
C ASN A 199 9.72 -11.35 -10.12
N LYS A 200 10.67 -12.27 -9.93
CA LYS A 200 10.80 -13.44 -10.80
C LYS A 200 9.89 -14.56 -10.28
N PHE A 201 9.11 -15.13 -11.18
CA PHE A 201 8.28 -16.30 -10.92
C PHE A 201 8.94 -17.52 -11.52
N ILE A 202 9.26 -18.51 -10.69
CA ILE A 202 9.93 -19.75 -11.09
C ILE A 202 8.95 -20.90 -10.81
N PRO A 203 8.60 -21.74 -11.80
CA PRO A 203 7.76 -22.91 -11.56
C PRO A 203 8.37 -23.80 -10.48
N LEU A 204 7.56 -24.24 -9.52
CA LEU A 204 8.03 -25.19 -8.51
C LEU A 204 8.35 -26.52 -9.20
N GLU A 205 9.60 -26.95 -9.12
CA GLU A 205 10.05 -28.20 -9.75
C GLU A 205 9.38 -29.43 -9.13
N LYS A 206 9.38 -30.55 -9.87
CA LYS A 206 8.93 -31.83 -9.34
C LYS A 206 9.82 -32.22 -8.16
N SER A 207 9.23 -32.21 -6.98
CA SER A 207 9.88 -32.44 -5.70
C SER A 207 8.89 -33.07 -4.74
N GLU A 208 9.38 -33.64 -3.64
CA GLU A 208 8.53 -34.19 -2.58
C GLU A 208 7.53 -33.15 -2.05
N LEU A 209 7.98 -31.89 -1.89
CA LEU A 209 7.13 -30.78 -1.47
C LEU A 209 5.99 -30.54 -2.46
N ARG A 210 6.29 -30.49 -3.77
CA ARG A 210 5.27 -30.28 -4.80
C ARG A 210 4.22 -31.38 -4.78
N THR A 211 4.64 -32.64 -4.69
CA THR A 211 3.72 -33.78 -4.60
C THR A 211 2.83 -33.67 -3.37
N LYS A 212 3.38 -33.34 -2.19
CA LYS A 212 2.60 -33.14 -0.96
C LYS A 212 1.54 -32.04 -1.10
N ILE A 213 1.87 -30.93 -1.78
CA ILE A 213 0.92 -29.84 -2.05
C ILE A 213 -0.18 -30.31 -3.02
N GLU A 214 0.18 -30.97 -4.11
CA GLU A 214 -0.76 -31.52 -5.10
C GLU A 214 -1.73 -32.53 -4.45
N ASP A 215 -1.23 -33.44 -3.64
CA ASP A 215 -2.02 -34.44 -2.92
C ASP A 215 -2.97 -33.79 -1.91
N TYR A 216 -2.50 -32.79 -1.14
CA TYR A 216 -3.34 -32.09 -0.18
C TYR A 216 -4.46 -31.32 -0.89
N ALA A 217 -4.15 -30.60 -1.96
CA ALA A 217 -5.13 -29.87 -2.75
C ALA A 217 -6.19 -30.81 -3.34
N ALA A 218 -5.79 -31.99 -3.84
CA ALA A 218 -6.73 -33.00 -4.32
C ALA A 218 -7.68 -33.50 -3.20
N LYS A 219 -7.16 -33.73 -1.98
CA LYS A 219 -7.98 -34.15 -0.83
C LYS A 219 -9.05 -33.14 -0.46
N VAL A 220 -8.76 -31.84 -0.59
CA VAL A 220 -9.71 -30.76 -0.27
C VAL A 220 -10.47 -30.25 -1.51
N ASN A 221 -10.33 -30.92 -2.66
CA ASN A 221 -10.94 -30.53 -3.94
C ASN A 221 -10.60 -29.07 -4.36
N PHE A 222 -9.40 -28.61 -4.01
CA PHE A 222 -8.88 -27.31 -4.41
C PHE A 222 -8.19 -27.43 -5.78
N LYS A 223 -8.65 -26.64 -6.75
CA LYS A 223 -8.13 -26.66 -8.12
C LYS A 223 -7.15 -25.51 -8.33
N PHE A 224 -5.96 -25.83 -8.82
CA PHE A 224 -4.98 -24.85 -9.28
C PHE A 224 -4.34 -25.31 -10.57
N LYS A 225 -3.80 -24.36 -11.35
CA LYS A 225 -3.15 -24.66 -12.63
C LYS A 225 -1.64 -24.90 -12.48
N ASN A 226 -0.98 -24.07 -11.69
CA ASN A 226 0.48 -24.05 -11.53
C ASN A 226 0.85 -23.65 -10.10
N ILE A 227 2.04 -24.06 -9.65
CA ILE A 227 2.67 -23.59 -8.41
C ILE A 227 3.97 -22.87 -8.79
N PHE A 228 4.15 -21.66 -8.27
CA PHE A 228 5.36 -20.86 -8.52
C PHE A 228 6.02 -20.47 -7.20
N ILE A 229 7.34 -20.41 -7.21
CA ILE A 229 8.16 -19.72 -6.22
C ILE A 229 8.40 -18.30 -6.72
N ILE A 230 8.14 -17.32 -5.86
CA ILE A 230 8.45 -15.91 -6.12
C ILE A 230 9.79 -15.60 -5.48
N ASP A 231 10.76 -15.16 -6.28
CA ASP A 231 12.06 -14.70 -5.77
C ASP A 231 11.92 -13.32 -5.11
N GLY A 232 11.52 -13.31 -3.84
CA GLY A 232 11.45 -12.14 -2.97
C GLY A 232 12.79 -11.79 -2.31
N SER A 233 13.80 -12.65 -2.43
CA SER A 233 15.08 -12.55 -1.70
C SER A 233 15.84 -11.25 -1.99
N LYS A 234 15.59 -10.63 -3.14
CA LYS A 234 16.17 -9.33 -3.54
C LYS A 234 15.60 -8.13 -2.78
N ARG A 235 14.52 -8.33 -2.02
CA ARG A 235 13.80 -7.24 -1.33
C ARG A 235 13.78 -7.45 0.17
N SER A 236 13.41 -8.66 0.59
CA SER A 236 13.26 -8.96 2.00
C SER A 236 13.48 -10.44 2.30
N SER A 237 13.86 -10.73 3.55
CA SER A 237 13.85 -12.09 4.11
C SER A 237 12.52 -12.50 4.73
N HIS A 238 11.46 -11.66 4.61
CA HIS A 238 10.11 -12.07 5.00
C HIS A 238 9.58 -13.19 4.08
N SER A 239 8.90 -14.15 4.71
CA SER A 239 8.24 -15.26 4.03
C SER A 239 6.74 -15.02 3.95
N ASN A 240 6.15 -15.29 2.80
CA ASN A 240 4.70 -15.26 2.60
C ASN A 240 4.30 -16.28 1.52
N ALA A 241 3.03 -16.69 1.54
CA ALA A 241 2.43 -17.53 0.52
C ALA A 241 1.00 -17.06 0.25
N PHE A 242 0.59 -17.07 -1.01
CA PHE A 242 -0.75 -16.66 -1.41
C PHE A 242 -1.21 -17.43 -2.65
N PHE A 243 -2.51 -17.39 -2.90
CA PHE A 243 -3.15 -17.90 -4.09
C PHE A 243 -3.65 -16.73 -4.95
N THR A 244 -3.78 -16.97 -6.24
CA THR A 244 -4.18 -15.96 -7.23
C THR A 244 -5.13 -16.60 -8.23
N GLY A 245 -6.23 -15.91 -8.54
CA GLY A 245 -7.28 -16.40 -9.42
C GLY A 245 -8.63 -16.43 -8.72
#